data_AF-A0AAJ1PPL6-F1
#
_entry.id   AF-A0AAJ1PPL6-F1
#
_cell.length_a   1.000
_cell.length_b   1.000
_cell.length_c   1.000
_cell.angle_alpha   90.00
_cell.angle_beta   90.00
_cell.angle_gamma   90.00
#
_symmetry.space_group_name_H-M   'P 1'
#
loop_
_entity.id
_entity.type
_entity.pdbx_description
1 polymer ?
#
loop_
_entity_poly.entity_id
_entity_poly.type
_entity_poly.pdbx_seq_one_letter_code
_entity_poly.pdbx_strand_id
1 'polypeptide(L)'
;MRKVILDTNFLISSFFFKVDFLDEIKNLVGESLEFLTLDSVVSELNRIGETKRKDSKYAKLALKFLKQEKIKVIRSKAKNADEAILGVADENCIVATNDKELRKRLKTFKAKVIYLRAKKHLAIG
;
A
#
# COMPACT_ATOMS: atom_id res chain seq x y z
N MET A 1 10.00 -0.52 15.77
CA MET A 1 9.19 0.13 14.72
C MET A 1 8.51 -0.95 13.89
N ARG A 2 7.20 -0.81 13.63
CA ARG A 2 6.48 -1.71 12.72
C ARG A 2 6.58 -1.18 11.29
N LYS A 3 6.62 -2.08 10.31
CA LYS A 3 6.67 -1.72 8.88
C LYS A 3 5.26 -1.66 8.32
N VAL A 4 4.96 -0.62 7.55
CA VAL A 4 3.73 -0.48 6.78
C VAL A 4 4.05 -0.58 5.29
N ILE A 5 3.63 -1.65 4.65
CA ILE A 5 3.82 -1.89 3.22
C ILE A 5 2.62 -1.31 2.46
N LEU A 6 2.87 -0.32 1.62
CA LEU A 6 1.85 0.34 0.79
C LEU A 6 1.71 -0.38 -0.55
N ASP A 7 0.50 -0.84 -0.86
CA ASP A 7 0.14 -1.51 -2.11
C ASP A 7 -0.39 -0.52 -3.19
N THR A 8 -0.28 -0.88 -4.47
CA THR A 8 -0.73 -0.10 -5.63
C THR A 8 -2.21 0.29 -5.52
N ASN A 9 -3.08 -0.69 -5.28
CA ASN A 9 -4.53 -0.47 -5.25
C ASN A 9 -4.95 0.46 -4.10
N PHE A 10 -4.19 0.44 -3.00
CA PHE A 10 -4.45 1.20 -1.79
C PHE A 10 -4.07 2.65 -2.02
N LEU A 11 -2.88 2.88 -2.57
CA LEU A 11 -2.42 4.21 -2.94
C LEU A 11 -3.39 4.88 -3.92
N ILE A 12 -3.72 4.21 -5.03
CA ILE A 12 -4.65 4.74 -6.04
C ILE A 12 -6.00 5.09 -5.41
N SER A 13 -6.57 4.18 -4.62
CA SER A 13 -7.87 4.41 -3.97
C SER A 13 -7.82 5.54 -2.96
N SER A 14 -6.73 5.64 -2.18
CA SER A 14 -6.57 6.70 -1.18
C SER A 14 -6.50 8.08 -1.84
N PHE A 15 -5.78 8.23 -2.95
CA PHE A 15 -5.80 9.47 -3.73
C PHE A 15 -7.13 9.72 -4.43
N PHE A 16 -7.80 8.67 -4.93
CA PHE A 16 -9.11 8.80 -5.55
C PHE A 16 -10.15 9.35 -4.57
N PHE A 17 -10.19 8.82 -3.36
CA PHE A 17 -11.14 9.22 -2.32
C PHE A 17 -10.64 10.37 -1.45
N LYS A 18 -9.43 10.88 -1.69
CA LYS A 18 -8.79 11.97 -0.94
C LYS A 18 -8.68 11.65 0.56
N VAL A 19 -8.25 10.43 0.88
CA VAL A 19 -8.04 9.98 2.25
C VAL A 19 -6.62 10.30 2.68
N ASP A 20 -6.48 10.96 3.82
CA ASP A 20 -5.19 11.19 4.48
C ASP A 20 -4.75 9.94 5.24
N PHE A 21 -4.21 8.99 4.48
CA PHE A 21 -3.97 7.65 4.99
C PHE A 21 -2.74 7.55 5.91
N LEU A 22 -1.75 8.45 5.83
CA LEU A 22 -0.56 8.35 6.70
C LEU A 22 -0.94 8.58 8.15
N ASP A 23 -1.64 9.69 8.42
CA ASP A 23 -2.03 10.05 9.77
C ASP A 23 -3.15 9.16 10.28
N GLU A 24 -4.08 8.73 9.40
CA GLU A 24 -5.10 7.76 9.78
C GLU A 24 -4.50 6.39 10.15
N ILE A 25 -3.46 5.92 9.43
CA ILE A 25 -2.74 4.71 9.82
C ILE A 25 -2.07 4.89 11.19
N LYS A 26 -1.36 6.00 11.42
CA LYS A 26 -0.73 6.26 12.73
C LYS A 26 -1.76 6.28 13.86
N ASN A 27 -2.92 6.89 13.64
CA ASN A 27 -4.01 6.92 14.62
C ASN A 27 -4.58 5.52 14.92
N LEU A 28 -4.58 4.62 13.93
CA LEU A 28 -5.10 3.26 14.11
C LEU A 28 -4.14 2.30 14.81
N VAL A 29 -2.83 2.44 14.61
CA VAL A 29 -1.85 1.43 15.06
C VAL A 29 -0.65 1.97 15.85
N GLY A 30 -0.61 3.28 16.08
CA GLY A 30 0.45 4.01 16.79
C GLY A 30 1.43 4.73 15.85
N GLU A 31 2.23 5.66 16.40
CA GLU A 31 3.10 6.55 15.61
C GLU A 31 4.46 5.94 15.22
N SER A 32 4.91 4.86 15.87
CA SER A 32 6.23 4.25 15.63
C SER A 32 6.25 3.32 14.39
N LEU A 33 6.02 3.92 13.22
CA LEU A 33 5.87 3.24 11.93
C LEU A 33 6.95 3.63 10.91
N GLU A 34 7.42 2.65 10.15
CA GLU A 34 8.20 2.84 8.93
C GLU A 34 7.30 2.58 7.72
N PHE A 35 6.97 3.60 6.95
CA PHE A 35 6.25 3.43 5.69
C PHE A 35 7.20 3.05 4.57
N LEU A 36 6.87 1.98 3.85
CA LEU A 36 7.65 1.48 2.74
C LEU A 36 6.76 0.90 1.65
N THR A 37 7.32 0.71 0.48
CA THR A 37 6.68 0.02 -0.63
C THR A 37 7.70 -0.84 -1.38
N LEU A 38 7.26 -1.56 -2.40
CA LEU A 38 8.08 -2.46 -3.19
C LEU A 38 8.34 -1.88 -4.59
N ASP A 39 9.45 -2.25 -5.20
CA ASP A 39 9.77 -1.88 -6.58
C ASP A 39 8.73 -2.39 -7.59
N SER A 40 8.11 -3.54 -7.32
CA SER A 40 6.98 -4.07 -8.08
C SER A 40 5.77 -3.13 -8.05
N VAL A 41 5.44 -2.55 -6.89
CA VAL A 41 4.36 -1.55 -6.73
C VAL A 41 4.69 -0.29 -7.52
N VAL A 42 5.92 0.21 -7.42
CA VAL A 42 6.37 1.38 -8.20
C VAL A 42 6.28 1.11 -9.70
N SER A 43 6.66 -0.09 -10.14
CA SER A 43 6.58 -0.50 -11.55
C SER A 43 5.14 -0.57 -12.05
N GLU A 44 4.22 -1.08 -11.23
CA GLU A 44 2.80 -1.13 -11.57
C GLU A 44 2.18 0.27 -11.65
N LEU A 45 2.50 1.16 -10.69
CA LEU A 45 2.06 2.55 -10.73
C LEU A 45 2.56 3.28 -11.99
N ASN A 46 3.80 3.06 -12.41
CA ASN A 46 4.32 3.63 -13.67
C ASN A 46 3.51 3.15 -14.87
N ARG A 47 3.29 1.82 -14.99
CA ARG A 47 2.48 1.24 -16.07
C ARG A 47 1.06 1.81 -16.09
N ILE A 48 0.40 1.95 -14.93
CA ILE A 48 -0.94 2.53 -14.84
C ILE A 48 -0.93 4.01 -15.24
N GLY A 49 0.10 4.76 -14.81
CA GLY A 49 0.31 6.17 -15.13
C GLY A 49 0.46 6.45 -16.63
N GLU A 50 0.96 5.50 -17.41
CA GLU A 50 1.10 5.63 -18.87
C GLU A 50 -0.20 5.37 -19.63
N THR A 51 -1.22 4.77 -19.00
CA THR A 51 -2.50 4.50 -19.65
C THR A 51 -3.37 5.75 -19.81
N LYS A 52 -4.37 5.68 -20.70
CA LYS A 52 -5.44 6.70 -20.82
C LYS A 52 -6.62 6.46 -19.87
N ARG A 53 -6.48 5.56 -18.89
CA ARG A 53 -7.55 5.21 -17.95
C ARG A 53 -7.70 6.26 -16.87
N LYS A 54 -8.90 6.31 -16.25
CA LYS A 54 -9.22 7.21 -15.13
C LYS A 54 -8.22 7.13 -13.96
N ASP A 55 -7.57 5.97 -13.79
CA ASP A 55 -6.65 5.71 -12.69
C ASP A 55 -5.24 6.28 -12.93
N SER A 56 -4.89 6.62 -14.19
CA SER A 56 -3.57 7.16 -14.56
C SER A 56 -3.18 8.38 -13.74
N LYS A 57 -4.10 9.32 -13.54
CA LYS A 57 -3.83 10.54 -12.77
C LYS A 57 -3.52 10.23 -11.29
N TYR A 58 -4.19 9.24 -10.70
CA TYR A 58 -3.97 8.86 -9.30
C TYR A 58 -2.69 8.05 -9.12
N ALA A 59 -2.32 7.23 -10.10
CA ALA A 59 -1.03 6.56 -10.11
C ALA A 59 0.14 7.55 -10.17
N LYS A 60 0.03 8.60 -11.00
CA LYS A 60 1.02 9.70 -11.04
C LYS A 60 1.11 10.46 -9.72
N LEU A 61 -0.03 10.73 -9.07
CA LEU A 61 -0.06 11.34 -7.74
C LEU A 61 0.62 10.45 -6.70
N ALA A 62 0.34 9.14 -6.72
CA ALA A 62 0.98 8.17 -5.83
C ALA A 62 2.51 8.15 -6.01
N LEU A 63 3.01 8.09 -7.26
CA LEU A 63 4.45 8.15 -7.53
C LEU A 63 5.09 9.44 -7.01
N LYS A 64 4.43 10.59 -7.22
CA LYS A 64 4.90 11.88 -6.71
C LYS A 64 4.95 11.88 -5.18
N PHE A 65 3.91 11.38 -4.54
CA PHE A 65 3.82 11.24 -3.09
C PHE A 65 4.94 10.36 -2.53
N LEU A 66 5.16 9.16 -3.10
CA LEU A 66 6.22 8.25 -2.65
C LEU A 66 7.60 8.94 -2.65
N LYS A 67 7.85 9.78 -3.66
CA LYS A 67 9.07 10.58 -3.76
C LYS A 67 9.12 11.73 -2.75
N GLN A 68 8.03 12.47 -2.57
CA GLN A 68 7.95 13.63 -1.66
C GLN A 68 8.10 13.21 -0.20
N GLU A 69 7.38 12.16 0.22
CA GLU A 69 7.42 11.60 1.57
C GLU A 69 8.65 10.71 1.82
N LYS A 70 9.53 10.57 0.82
CA LYS A 70 10.74 9.73 0.89
C LYS A 70 10.43 8.30 1.34
N ILE A 71 9.31 7.75 0.85
CA ILE A 71 8.89 6.38 1.17
C ILE A 71 9.95 5.41 0.65
N LYS A 72 10.42 4.53 1.54
CA LYS A 72 11.46 3.56 1.23
C LYS A 72 10.93 2.54 0.23
N VAL A 73 11.68 2.31 -0.85
CA VAL A 73 11.37 1.29 -1.86
C VAL A 73 12.31 0.11 -1.66
N ILE A 74 11.74 -1.05 -1.33
CA ILE A 74 12.49 -2.30 -1.15
C ILE A 74 12.45 -3.09 -2.46
N ARG A 75 13.60 -3.65 -2.87
CA ARG A 75 13.68 -4.52 -4.04
C ARG A 75 13.12 -5.90 -3.74
N SER A 76 12.25 -6.37 -4.62
CA SER A 76 11.69 -7.71 -4.60
C SER A 76 12.23 -8.54 -5.77
N LYS A 77 12.36 -9.86 -5.59
CA LYS A 77 12.65 -10.79 -6.69
C LYS A 77 11.39 -11.23 -7.43
N ALA A 78 10.20 -10.92 -6.90
CA ALA A 78 8.93 -11.35 -7.45
C ALA A 78 8.51 -10.50 -8.66
N LYS A 79 7.79 -11.12 -9.60
CA LYS A 79 7.32 -10.46 -10.83
C LYS A 79 6.05 -9.64 -10.63
N ASN A 80 5.26 -9.99 -9.60
CA ASN A 80 3.98 -9.36 -9.26
C ASN A 80 4.07 -8.66 -7.88
N ALA A 81 3.36 -7.54 -7.72
CA ALA A 81 3.20 -6.83 -6.45
C ALA A 81 2.64 -7.73 -5.34
N ASP A 82 1.61 -8.53 -5.61
CA ASP A 82 1.01 -9.42 -4.60
C ASP A 82 2.01 -10.46 -4.07
N GLU A 83 2.74 -11.13 -4.97
CA GLU A 83 3.77 -12.10 -4.60
C GLU A 83 4.93 -11.43 -3.85
N ALA A 84 5.31 -10.22 -4.27
CA ALA A 84 6.34 -9.43 -3.61
C ALA A 84 5.92 -9.09 -2.17
N ILE A 85 4.67 -8.68 -1.96
CA ILE A 85 4.10 -8.35 -0.65
C ILE A 85 4.06 -9.59 0.24
N LEU A 86 3.54 -10.71 -0.27
CA LEU A 86 3.49 -11.97 0.48
C LEU A 86 4.89 -12.47 0.87
N GLY A 87 5.89 -12.27 -0.01
CA GLY A 87 7.27 -12.67 0.25
C GLY A 87 8.00 -11.86 1.34
N VAL A 88 7.48 -10.70 1.72
CA VAL A 88 8.06 -9.84 2.78
C VAL A 88 7.15 -9.68 3.99
N ALA A 89 5.93 -10.21 3.95
CA ALA A 89 4.95 -10.09 5.01
C ALA A 89 5.23 -11.07 6.15
N ASP A 90 5.25 -10.54 7.38
CA ASP A 90 5.40 -11.28 8.63
C ASP A 90 4.48 -10.70 9.71
N GLU A 91 4.50 -11.27 10.93
CA GLU A 91 3.70 -10.83 12.07
C GLU A 91 4.00 -9.40 12.57
N ASN A 92 5.15 -8.84 12.17
CA ASN A 92 5.59 -7.50 12.55
C ASN A 92 5.27 -6.45 11.47
N CYS A 93 4.69 -6.89 10.34
CA CYS A 93 4.29 -6.05 9.23
C CYS A 93 2.79 -5.74 9.25
N ILE A 94 2.48 -4.56 8.72
CA ILE A 94 1.15 -4.13 8.37
C ILE A 94 1.14 -3.92 6.86
N VAL A 95 0.18 -4.52 6.16
CA VAL A 95 0.01 -4.29 4.72
C VAL A 95 -1.21 -3.41 4.51
N ALA A 96 -1.07 -2.32 3.75
CA ALA A 96 -2.18 -1.48 3.34
C ALA A 96 -2.63 -1.91 1.94
N THR A 97 -3.71 -2.70 1.84
CA THR A 97 -4.26 -3.22 0.57
C THR A 97 -5.78 -3.32 0.59
N ASN A 98 -6.41 -2.93 -0.51
CA ASN A 98 -7.86 -3.06 -0.70
C ASN A 98 -8.29 -4.41 -1.28
N ASP A 99 -7.34 -5.24 -1.73
CA ASP A 99 -7.63 -6.53 -2.37
C ASP A 99 -8.07 -7.58 -1.34
N LYS A 100 -9.32 -8.06 -1.46
CA LYS A 100 -9.90 -9.02 -0.51
C LYS A 100 -9.17 -10.36 -0.48
N GLU A 101 -8.64 -10.81 -1.61
CA GLU A 101 -7.91 -12.06 -1.72
C GLU A 101 -6.53 -11.96 -1.09
N LEU A 102 -5.79 -10.88 -1.36
CA LEU A 102 -4.51 -10.60 -0.71
C LEU A 102 -4.67 -10.50 0.81
N ARG A 103 -5.73 -9.85 1.31
CA ARG A 103 -6.02 -9.81 2.76
C ARG A 103 -6.18 -11.21 3.35
N LYS A 104 -6.91 -12.10 2.68
CA LYS A 104 -7.11 -13.47 3.17
C LYS A 104 -5.78 -14.23 3.23
N ARG A 105 -4.94 -14.07 2.20
CA ARG A 105 -3.62 -14.69 2.16
C ARG A 105 -2.71 -14.16 3.26
N LEU A 106 -2.68 -12.84 3.49
CA LEU A 106 -1.86 -12.23 4.54
C LEU A 106 -2.17 -12.71 5.97
N LYS A 107 -3.41 -13.15 6.23
CA LYS A 107 -3.77 -13.77 7.51
C LYS A 107 -2.97 -15.03 7.81
N THR A 108 -2.58 -15.80 6.81
CA THR A 108 -1.76 -17.01 7.02
C THR A 108 -0.33 -16.65 7.48
N PHE A 109 0.12 -15.43 7.17
CA PHE A 109 1.41 -14.87 7.59
C PHE A 109 1.31 -14.07 8.90
N LYS A 110 0.15 -14.07 9.57
CA LYS A 110 -0.14 -13.28 10.78
C LYS A 110 0.09 -11.77 10.62
N ALA A 111 0.24 -11.29 9.39
CA ALA A 111 0.38 -9.88 9.09
C ALA A 111 -0.96 -9.17 9.30
N LYS A 112 -0.91 -7.97 9.90
CA LYS A 112 -2.09 -7.12 10.03
C LYS A 112 -2.39 -6.45 8.70
N VAL A 113 -3.67 -6.23 8.40
CA VAL A 113 -4.03 -5.60 7.14
C VAL A 113 -4.87 -4.35 7.37
N ILE A 114 -4.48 -3.25 6.73
CA ILE A 114 -5.24 -2.00 6.67
C ILE A 114 -5.87 -1.87 5.29
N TYR A 115 -7.13 -1.44 5.25
CA TYR A 115 -7.87 -1.24 4.02
C TYR A 115 -8.88 -0.10 4.13
N LEU A 116 -9.24 0.49 3.00
CA LEU A 116 -10.29 1.50 2.91
C LEU A 116 -11.67 0.87 3.13
N ARG A 117 -12.37 1.36 4.14
CA ARG A 117 -13.75 1.02 4.47
C ARG A 117 -14.66 2.20 4.15
N ALA A 118 -15.80 1.87 3.54
CA ALA A 118 -16.81 2.84 3.10
C ALA A 118 -16.26 4.00 2.24
N LYS A 119 -15.09 3.84 1.61
CA LYS A 119 -14.42 4.83 0.76
C LYS A 119 -14.08 6.14 1.50
N LYS A 120 -14.01 6.12 2.83
CA LYS A 120 -13.85 7.33 3.67
C LYS A 120 -12.88 7.18 4.83
N HIS A 121 -12.78 5.98 5.41
CA HIS A 121 -11.92 5.72 6.56
C HIS A 121 -11.19 4.40 6.38
N LEU A 122 -10.17 4.19 7.19
CA LEU A 122 -9.38 2.97 7.24
C LEU A 122 -9.89 2.04 8.34
N ALA A 123 -9.78 0.75 8.08
CA ALA A 123 -10.08 -0.29 9.05
C ALA A 123 -8.95 -1.31 9.09
N ILE A 124 -8.81 -1.99 10.22
CA ILE A 124 -7.83 -3.06 10.42
C ILE A 124 -8.55 -4.42 10.41
N GLY A 125 -7.90 -5.46 9.87
CA GLY A 125 -8.47 -6.81 9.84
C GLY A 125 -7.46 -7.93 9.60
#